data_AF-A0A2S6IMW2-F1
#
_entry.id   AF-A0A2S6IMW2-F1
#
_cell.length_a   1.000
_cell.length_b   1.000
_cell.length_c   1.000
_cell.angle_alpha   90.00
_cell.angle_beta   90.00
_cell.angle_gamma   90.00
#
_symmetry.space_group_name_H-M   'P 1'
#
loop_
_entity.id
_entity.type
_entity.pdbx_description
1 polymer ?
#
loop_
_entity_poly.entity_id
_entity_poly.type
_entity_poly.pdbx_seq_one_letter_code
_entity_poly.pdbx_strand_id
1 'polypeptide(L)'
;MLKFHCVLIIVLISFNVGFSQVGIGTAAPDASSALHIESTDQGVLLPRMTEVQRDNILSPAEGLFIYNLDSNCFQYYKGSSWSGCLGEMPINSLDCSSTSINGGYQAGSPLNLSNTLTVDVFVNVIEPYTITTGTVNGYSFSASGAFTSIGLNTITLNGTGTPINQQTDNFTVTLMGRGASCSASTTVTNVFESCLAYYNAGARTDGVYTIDPDGAGSNPSYDCYCDMTNDGGGWTLVFAHNTAGGYFSNDSEANEFNVASPGLSTNKYSILSKLDEVKSAAGYEFRLHYPTLNLTNHWSQTFDPRSGASSTSPVTGYTPINISMTNNGWGGLESSGGNTYLDGTVNSGNWFYSIGSVNSWNGGLPSNSTPVDRVQLFVR
;
A
#
# COMPACT_ATOMS: atom_id res chain seq x y z
N MET A 1 66.72 0.94 100.53
CA MET A 1 65.49 1.05 99.74
C MET A 1 65.75 1.96 98.55
N LEU A 2 65.81 1.42 97.33
CA LEU A 2 65.10 1.85 96.12
C LEU A 2 65.68 1.06 94.92
N LYS A 3 64.88 0.16 94.35
CA LYS A 3 65.22 -0.61 93.14
C LYS A 3 64.75 0.19 91.92
N PHE A 4 65.67 0.66 91.08
CA PHE A 4 65.35 1.24 89.78
C PHE A 4 64.96 0.10 88.81
N HIS A 5 63.70 0.04 88.41
CA HIS A 5 63.21 -0.86 87.37
C HIS A 5 63.36 -0.15 86.02
N CYS A 6 64.19 -0.71 85.14
CA CYS A 6 64.36 -0.25 83.77
C CYS A 6 63.18 -0.79 82.94
N VAL A 7 62.25 0.08 82.55
CA VAL A 7 61.13 -0.27 81.66
C VAL A 7 61.59 -0.07 80.21
N LEU A 8 61.74 -1.19 79.49
CA LEU A 8 62.03 -1.21 78.06
C LEU A 8 60.72 -0.99 77.29
N ILE A 9 60.56 0.19 76.66
CA ILE A 9 59.44 0.49 75.76
C ILE A 9 59.79 -0.06 74.37
N ILE A 10 59.13 -1.14 73.97
CA ILE A 10 59.17 -1.66 72.59
C ILE A 10 58.16 -0.85 71.78
N VAL A 11 58.67 0.04 70.91
CA VAL A 11 57.88 0.77 69.94
C VAL A 11 57.59 -0.16 68.76
N LEU A 12 56.34 -0.64 68.64
CA LEU A 12 55.84 -1.29 67.43
C LEU A 12 55.73 -0.24 66.33
N ILE A 13 56.64 -0.30 65.35
CA ILE A 13 56.56 0.50 64.13
C ILE A 13 55.56 -0.19 63.20
N SER A 14 54.31 0.27 63.21
CA SER A 14 53.29 -0.13 62.23
C SER A 14 53.65 0.50 60.87
N PHE A 15 54.18 -0.31 59.95
CA PHE A 15 54.35 0.09 58.54
C PHE A 15 52.98 0.21 57.89
N ASN A 16 52.38 1.41 57.93
CA ASN A 16 51.27 1.73 57.04
C ASN A 16 51.86 2.00 55.65
N VAL A 17 51.59 1.10 54.71
CA VAL A 17 51.86 1.35 53.28
C VAL A 17 50.80 2.34 52.82
N GLY A 18 51.12 3.64 52.82
CA GLY A 18 50.24 4.66 52.25
C GLY A 18 50.24 4.53 50.73
N PHE A 19 49.09 4.26 50.12
CA PHE A 19 48.92 4.42 48.68
C PHE A 19 48.96 5.92 48.36
N SER A 20 49.87 6.35 47.49
CA SER A 20 49.92 7.75 47.01
C SER A 20 48.93 7.94 45.85
N GLN A 21 47.63 7.88 46.14
CA GLN A 21 46.59 8.29 45.19
C GLN A 21 46.39 9.80 45.26
N VAL A 22 46.18 10.45 44.11
CA VAL A 22 45.86 11.88 44.08
C VAL A 22 44.34 12.04 44.06
N GLY A 23 43.79 12.57 45.15
CA GLY A 23 42.42 13.07 45.20
C GLY A 23 42.39 14.57 44.95
N ILE A 24 41.52 15.03 44.05
CA ILE A 24 41.20 16.46 43.89
C ILE A 24 39.70 16.61 44.16
N GLY A 25 39.35 17.37 45.20
CA GLY A 25 37.95 17.54 45.62
C GLY A 25 37.37 16.37 46.43
N THR A 26 38.16 15.31 46.69
CA THR A 26 37.74 14.15 47.49
C THR A 26 38.84 13.70 48.45
N ALA A 27 38.46 13.34 49.68
CA ALA A 27 39.38 12.82 50.71
C ALA A 27 39.50 11.29 50.70
N ALA A 28 38.65 10.62 49.93
CA ALA A 28 38.64 9.17 49.75
C ALA A 28 38.66 8.85 48.25
N PRO A 29 39.83 8.98 47.58
CA PRO A 29 39.98 8.56 46.20
C PRO A 29 39.50 7.12 46.01
N ASP A 30 38.92 6.82 44.85
CA ASP A 30 38.48 5.46 44.56
C ASP A 30 39.68 4.52 44.55
N ALA A 31 39.58 3.36 45.21
CA ALA A 31 40.67 2.42 45.36
C ALA A 31 41.25 1.92 44.02
N SER A 32 40.46 1.97 42.95
CA SER A 32 40.89 1.60 41.59
C SER A 32 41.57 2.72 40.81
N SER A 33 41.64 3.94 41.35
CA SER A 33 42.16 5.13 40.66
C SER A 33 43.54 5.56 41.15
N ALA A 34 44.39 6.02 40.22
CA ALA A 34 45.61 6.75 40.59
C ALA A 34 45.34 8.27 40.78
N LEU A 35 44.30 8.78 40.11
CA LEU A 35 43.81 10.15 40.18
C LEU A 35 42.27 10.13 40.22
N HIS A 36 41.67 10.63 41.29
CA HIS A 36 40.22 10.82 41.43
C HIS A 36 39.92 12.31 41.55
N ILE A 37 39.11 12.83 40.63
CA ILE A 37 38.66 14.23 40.62
C ILE A 37 37.14 14.24 40.85
N GLU A 38 36.70 14.86 41.94
CA GLU A 38 35.29 14.98 42.32
C GLU A 38 34.91 16.46 42.38
N SER A 39 33.95 16.88 41.56
CA SER A 39 33.39 18.24 41.53
C SER A 39 31.98 18.18 40.93
N THR A 40 31.10 19.09 41.36
CA THR A 40 29.73 19.22 40.84
C THR A 40 29.55 20.39 39.86
N ASP A 41 30.54 21.28 39.75
CA ASP A 41 30.48 22.53 38.99
C ASP A 41 31.72 22.83 38.15
N GLN A 42 32.80 22.03 38.27
CA GLN A 42 34.04 22.17 37.51
C GLN A 42 34.39 20.87 36.77
N GLY A 43 35.09 21.01 35.64
CA GLY A 43 35.61 19.90 34.84
C GLY A 43 37.14 19.91 34.76
N VAL A 44 37.70 18.98 33.98
CA VAL A 44 39.14 18.87 33.75
C VAL A 44 39.51 19.48 32.40
N LEU A 45 40.41 20.47 32.39
CA LEU A 45 41.09 20.91 31.18
C LEU A 45 42.35 20.08 30.96
N LEU A 46 42.24 19.09 30.08
CA LEU A 46 43.38 18.32 29.59
C LEU A 46 44.29 19.20 28.71
N PRO A 47 45.55 18.81 28.45
CA PRO A 47 46.45 19.56 27.59
C PRO A 47 45.79 19.92 26.25
N ARG A 48 45.75 21.23 25.94
CA ARG A 48 45.11 21.78 24.75
C ARG A 48 46.18 22.24 23.78
N MET A 49 46.13 21.78 22.54
CA MET A 49 47.18 22.03 21.57
C MET A 49 46.67 21.99 20.14
N THR A 50 47.33 22.70 19.23
CA THR A 50 47.14 22.55 17.78
C THR A 50 47.67 21.20 17.29
N GLU A 51 47.29 20.80 16.09
CA GLU A 51 47.80 19.60 15.41
C GLU A 51 49.32 19.65 15.24
N VAL A 52 49.86 20.81 14.88
CA VAL A 52 51.32 21.01 14.79
C VAL A 52 52.00 20.80 16.14
N GLN A 53 51.41 21.30 17.23
CA GLN A 53 51.97 21.10 18.57
C GLN A 53 51.84 19.64 19.04
N ARG A 54 50.72 18.99 18.74
CA ARG A 54 50.46 17.57 19.02
C ARG A 54 51.46 16.66 18.33
N ASP A 55 51.72 16.90 17.05
CA ASP A 55 52.61 16.07 16.23
C ASP A 55 54.09 16.29 16.55
N ASN A 56 54.42 17.40 17.21
CA ASN A 56 55.75 17.67 17.75
C ASN A 56 56.02 17.00 19.11
N ILE A 57 55.06 16.30 19.71
CA ILE A 57 55.31 15.52 20.92
C ILE A 57 56.25 14.36 20.56
N LEU A 58 57.46 14.36 21.12
CA LEU A 58 58.44 13.30 20.91
C LEU A 58 58.05 12.06 21.73
N SER A 59 57.95 10.91 21.06
CA SER A 59 57.63 9.60 21.68
C SER A 59 56.40 9.63 22.60
N PRO A 60 55.21 10.02 22.09
CA PRO A 60 54.00 10.06 22.91
C PRO A 60 53.68 8.68 23.48
N ALA A 61 53.33 8.62 24.77
CA ALA A 61 52.92 7.38 25.42
C ALA A 61 51.56 6.91 24.88
N GLU A 62 51.38 5.59 24.76
CA GLU A 62 50.05 5.03 24.48
C GLU A 62 49.05 5.46 25.56
N GLY A 63 47.88 5.92 25.13
CA GLY A 63 46.85 6.47 26.02
C GLY A 63 47.05 7.95 26.38
N LEU A 64 48.09 8.64 25.88
CA LEU A 64 48.25 10.08 26.06
C LEU A 64 47.03 10.82 25.48
N PHE A 65 46.36 11.61 26.31
CA PHE A 65 45.04 12.18 26.03
C PHE A 65 45.08 13.71 26.00
N ILE A 66 44.58 14.31 24.92
CA ILE A 66 44.68 15.76 24.65
C ILE A 66 43.38 16.30 24.06
N TYR A 67 43.21 17.62 24.10
CA TYR A 67 42.19 18.34 23.33
C TYR A 67 42.85 19.08 22.16
N ASN A 68 42.49 18.69 20.94
CA ASN A 68 43.02 19.28 19.72
C ASN A 68 42.24 20.56 19.36
N LEU A 69 42.94 21.68 19.24
CA LEU A 69 42.38 23.01 18.97
C LEU A 69 42.00 23.22 17.50
N ASP A 70 42.63 22.50 16.58
CA ASP A 70 42.32 22.62 15.15
C ASP A 70 41.10 21.77 14.77
N SER A 71 41.00 20.56 15.34
CA SER A 71 39.84 19.66 15.15
C SER A 71 38.71 19.86 16.17
N ASN A 72 38.88 20.74 17.17
CA ASN A 72 37.93 21.03 18.25
C ASN A 72 37.41 19.79 19.01
N CYS A 73 38.28 18.81 19.28
CA CYS A 73 37.85 17.52 19.85
C CYS A 73 38.94 16.85 20.71
N PHE A 74 38.53 15.89 21.53
CA PHE A 74 39.48 15.04 22.25
C PHE A 74 40.14 14.03 21.32
N GLN A 75 41.43 13.77 21.53
CA GLN A 75 42.22 12.76 20.83
C GLN A 75 43.12 12.03 21.83
N TYR A 76 43.46 10.78 21.52
CA TYR A 76 44.43 9.99 22.27
C TYR A 76 45.45 9.31 21.36
N TYR A 77 46.65 9.06 21.88
CA TYR A 77 47.67 8.35 21.12
C TYR A 77 47.48 6.83 21.24
N LYS A 78 47.33 6.15 20.10
CA LYS A 78 47.09 4.69 20.00
C LYS A 78 48.39 3.85 20.07
N GLY A 79 49.50 4.44 20.50
CA GLY A 79 50.83 3.81 20.46
C GLY A 79 51.56 3.93 19.10
N SER A 80 50.83 4.07 18.01
CA SER A 80 51.39 4.21 16.64
C SER A 80 50.94 5.48 15.90
N SER A 81 49.79 6.06 16.27
CA SER A 81 49.20 7.24 15.65
C SER A 81 48.18 7.87 16.59
N TRP A 82 47.87 9.15 16.38
CA TRP A 82 46.76 9.80 17.06
C TRP A 82 45.41 9.24 16.59
N SER A 83 44.42 9.21 17.49
CA SER A 83 43.04 8.89 17.16
C SER A 83 42.42 10.00 16.30
N GLY A 84 41.31 9.69 15.64
CA GLY A 84 40.38 10.73 15.19
C GLY A 84 39.73 11.43 16.39
N CYS A 85 38.77 12.32 16.11
CA CYS A 85 37.97 12.91 17.17
C CYS A 85 37.17 11.86 17.93
N LEU A 86 37.34 11.82 19.25
CA LEU A 86 36.41 11.17 20.15
C LEU A 86 35.10 11.98 20.11
N GLY A 87 34.06 11.40 19.52
CA GLY A 87 32.74 12.00 19.40
C GLY A 87 31.64 10.96 19.61
N GLU A 88 30.38 11.40 19.65
CA GLU A 88 29.25 10.48 19.69
C GLU A 88 29.27 9.57 18.45
N MET A 89 28.98 8.28 18.67
CA MET A 89 28.86 7.32 17.58
C MET A 89 27.80 7.82 16.58
N PRO A 90 28.06 7.76 15.26
CA PRO A 90 27.04 8.11 14.28
C PRO A 90 25.80 7.26 14.54
N ILE A 91 24.65 7.90 14.73
CA ILE A 91 23.39 7.19 14.95
C ILE A 91 22.78 6.75 13.61
N ASN A 92 21.92 5.74 13.67
CA ASN A 92 21.10 5.38 12.52
C ASN A 92 20.13 6.52 12.20
N SER A 93 19.92 6.82 10.91
CA SER A 93 19.05 7.93 10.47
C SER A 93 18.22 7.55 9.25
N LEU A 94 17.03 8.12 9.13
CA LEU A 94 16.14 7.91 7.99
C LEU A 94 16.62 8.75 6.78
N ASP A 95 16.53 8.17 5.58
CA ASP A 95 16.62 8.93 4.33
C ASP A 95 15.23 9.37 3.88
N CYS A 96 14.84 10.61 4.19
CA CYS A 96 13.51 11.11 3.87
C CYS A 96 13.24 11.31 2.36
N SER A 97 14.26 11.17 1.50
CA SER A 97 14.05 11.22 0.05
C SER A 97 13.55 9.88 -0.53
N SER A 98 13.66 8.80 0.24
CA SER A 98 13.35 7.43 -0.19
C SER A 98 11.92 6.96 0.13
N THR A 99 11.13 7.77 0.84
CA THR A 99 9.81 7.35 1.32
C THR A 99 8.86 7.08 0.14
N SER A 100 8.29 5.88 0.07
CA SER A 100 7.31 5.51 -0.93
C SER A 100 6.17 4.71 -0.30
N ILE A 101 4.93 5.02 -0.67
CA ILE A 101 3.74 4.26 -0.26
C ILE A 101 3.28 3.42 -1.46
N ASN A 102 3.04 2.14 -1.24
CA ASN A 102 2.65 1.17 -2.25
C ASN A 102 1.26 0.59 -1.93
N GLY A 103 0.50 0.23 -2.97
CA GLY A 103 -0.85 -0.30 -2.87
C GLY A 103 -1.94 0.77 -3.05
N GLY A 104 -3.18 0.32 -3.31
CA GLY A 104 -4.36 1.19 -3.39
C GLY A 104 -4.99 1.39 -2.02
N TYR A 105 -5.45 2.62 -1.72
CA TYR A 105 -6.04 2.97 -0.43
C TYR A 105 -7.48 3.44 -0.66
N GLN A 106 -8.43 2.72 -0.05
CA GLN A 106 -9.86 2.92 -0.27
C GLN A 106 -10.57 3.11 1.06
N ALA A 107 -11.46 4.10 1.13
CA ALA A 107 -12.27 4.34 2.31
C ALA A 107 -13.19 3.13 2.59
N GLY A 108 -13.17 2.62 3.82
CA GLY A 108 -13.94 1.46 4.26
C GLY A 108 -13.25 0.11 4.03
N SER A 109 -12.23 0.02 3.18
CA SER A 109 -11.55 -1.24 2.85
C SER A 109 -10.33 -1.49 3.75
N PRO A 110 -10.27 -2.61 4.51
CA PRO A 110 -9.11 -2.94 5.33
C PRO A 110 -7.83 -3.09 4.49
N LEU A 111 -6.70 -2.63 5.03
CA LEU A 111 -5.39 -2.81 4.39
C LEU A 111 -4.99 -4.28 4.34
N ASN A 112 -4.29 -4.65 3.26
CA ASN A 112 -3.76 -5.99 3.02
C ASN A 112 -2.23 -5.96 2.80
N LEU A 113 -1.64 -7.11 2.48
CA LEU A 113 -0.18 -7.27 2.32
C LEU A 113 0.45 -6.42 1.22
N SER A 114 -0.34 -5.90 0.27
CA SER A 114 0.15 -4.98 -0.76
C SER A 114 0.29 -3.54 -0.26
N ASN A 115 -0.40 -3.17 0.82
CA ASN A 115 -0.39 -1.83 1.40
C ASN A 115 0.83 -1.65 2.29
N THR A 116 1.88 -1.05 1.75
CA THR A 116 3.18 -0.91 2.44
C THR A 116 3.75 0.49 2.31
N LEU A 117 4.66 0.85 3.22
CA LEU A 117 5.48 2.05 3.13
C LEU A 117 6.95 1.63 3.17
N THR A 118 7.75 2.04 2.21
CA THR A 118 9.21 1.82 2.22
C THR A 118 9.95 3.09 2.61
N VAL A 119 11.02 2.94 3.39
CA VAL A 119 11.96 4.02 3.72
C VAL A 119 13.36 3.43 3.89
N ASP A 120 14.36 4.12 3.37
CA ASP A 120 15.75 3.77 3.53
C ASP A 120 16.30 4.32 4.85
N VAL A 121 17.20 3.56 5.46
CA VAL A 121 17.90 3.90 6.69
C VAL A 121 19.39 3.88 6.43
N PHE A 122 20.08 4.99 6.74
CA PHE A 122 21.53 5.00 6.86
C PHE A 122 21.93 4.34 8.18
N VAL A 123 22.35 3.09 8.10
CA VAL A 123 22.77 2.29 9.25
C VAL A 123 24.25 2.51 9.52
N ASN A 124 24.54 3.10 10.68
CA ASN A 124 25.89 3.28 11.21
C ASN A 124 26.21 2.28 12.34
N VAL A 125 25.17 1.75 13.01
CA VAL A 125 25.27 0.79 14.10
C VAL A 125 24.25 -0.33 13.91
N ILE A 126 24.71 -1.58 13.95
CA ILE A 126 23.85 -2.77 13.90
C ILE A 126 23.15 -2.93 15.25
N GLU A 127 21.85 -2.68 15.27
CA GLU A 127 21.01 -2.74 16.46
C GLU A 127 19.55 -3.07 16.09
N PRO A 128 18.71 -3.46 17.07
CA PRO A 128 17.27 -3.53 16.87
C PRO A 128 16.69 -2.18 16.46
N TYR A 129 15.69 -2.19 15.58
CA TYR A 129 14.96 -1.01 15.17
C TYR A 129 13.45 -1.21 15.30
N THR A 130 12.76 -0.09 15.46
CA THR A 130 11.31 0.03 15.31
C THR A 130 11.03 1.31 14.54
N ILE A 131 10.38 1.20 13.39
CA ILE A 131 9.94 2.33 12.57
C ILE A 131 8.42 2.29 12.52
N THR A 132 7.79 3.40 12.86
CA THR A 132 6.32 3.49 12.92
C THR A 132 5.81 4.79 12.31
N THR A 133 4.52 4.81 12.00
CA THR A 133 3.76 6.04 11.85
C THR A 133 2.74 6.16 12.98
N GLY A 134 2.20 7.36 13.18
CA GLY A 134 0.93 7.53 13.88
C GLY A 134 -0.24 6.95 13.06
N THR A 135 -1.39 6.77 13.72
CA THR A 135 -2.65 6.46 13.01
C THR A 135 -3.18 7.73 12.37
N VAL A 136 -3.37 7.69 11.05
CA VAL A 136 -4.01 8.75 10.27
C VAL A 136 -5.19 8.11 9.57
N ASN A 137 -6.37 8.73 9.68
CA ASN A 137 -7.57 8.31 8.96
C ASN A 137 -7.92 6.81 9.15
N GLY A 138 -7.62 6.23 10.31
CA GLY A 138 -7.96 4.83 10.65
C GLY A 138 -6.90 3.77 10.34
N TYR A 139 -5.74 4.14 9.78
CA TYR A 139 -4.66 3.20 9.48
C TYR A 139 -3.25 3.74 9.82
N SER A 140 -2.27 2.84 9.85
CA SER A 140 -0.87 3.15 10.20
C SER A 140 0.10 2.13 9.61
N PHE A 141 1.39 2.45 9.60
CA PHE A 141 2.47 1.59 9.12
C PHE A 141 3.47 1.29 10.22
N SER A 142 4.00 0.07 10.25
CA SER A 142 5.09 -0.28 11.18
C SER A 142 6.01 -1.39 10.67
N ALA A 143 7.26 -1.35 11.12
CA ALA A 143 8.24 -2.42 10.99
C ALA A 143 9.12 -2.47 12.24
N SER A 144 9.51 -3.68 12.65
CA SER A 144 10.52 -3.89 13.68
C SER A 144 11.42 -5.06 13.30
N GLY A 145 12.66 -5.02 13.77
CA GLY A 145 13.66 -6.01 13.43
C GLY A 145 15.03 -5.63 13.98
N ALA A 146 16.08 -6.14 13.34
CA ALA A 146 17.45 -5.71 13.59
C ALA A 146 18.14 -5.45 12.24
N PHE A 147 18.99 -4.42 12.20
CA PHE A 147 19.84 -4.22 11.03
C PHE A 147 20.84 -5.37 10.93
N THR A 148 21.14 -5.80 9.70
CA THR A 148 22.08 -6.92 9.44
C THR A 148 23.35 -6.47 8.73
N SER A 149 23.37 -5.22 8.25
CA SER A 149 24.52 -4.65 7.56
C SER A 149 24.60 -3.13 7.78
N ILE A 150 25.81 -2.60 7.79
CA ILE A 150 26.09 -1.15 7.80
C ILE A 150 25.87 -0.59 6.38
N GLY A 151 25.41 0.65 6.29
CA GLY A 151 25.11 1.33 5.04
C GLY A 151 23.61 1.53 4.83
N LEU A 152 23.23 1.80 3.59
CA LEU A 152 21.84 2.06 3.22
C LEU A 152 21.04 0.76 3.23
N ASN A 153 19.99 0.69 4.05
CA ASN A 153 19.09 -0.45 4.16
C ASN A 153 17.65 0.01 3.89
N THR A 154 16.97 -0.61 2.94
CA THR A 154 15.54 -0.37 2.68
C THR A 154 14.68 -1.16 3.65
N ILE A 155 13.80 -0.47 4.36
CA ILE A 155 12.87 -1.07 5.32
C ILE A 155 11.44 -0.94 4.80
N THR A 156 10.73 -2.07 4.74
CA THR A 156 9.31 -2.12 4.37
C THR A 156 8.44 -2.19 5.62
N LEU A 157 7.59 -1.19 5.82
CA LEU A 157 6.58 -1.13 6.86
C LEU A 157 5.26 -1.68 6.33
N ASN A 158 4.66 -2.58 7.09
CA ASN A 158 3.35 -3.14 6.76
C ASN A 158 2.24 -2.21 7.23
N GLY A 159 1.28 -1.94 6.36
CA GLY A 159 0.07 -1.19 6.67
C GLY A 159 -0.92 -2.04 7.49
N THR A 160 -1.61 -1.40 8.43
CA THR A 160 -2.69 -2.00 9.23
C THR A 160 -3.81 -0.99 9.46
N GLY A 161 -5.05 -1.47 9.57
CA GLY A 161 -6.24 -0.63 9.79
C GLY A 161 -7.11 -0.50 8.54
N THR A 162 -8.04 0.44 8.58
CA THR A 162 -9.03 0.69 7.52
C THR A 162 -9.13 2.19 7.30
N PRO A 163 -8.80 2.72 6.11
CA PRO A 163 -9.02 4.13 5.79
C PRO A 163 -10.49 4.52 5.97
N ILE A 164 -10.77 5.70 6.53
CA ILE A 164 -12.15 6.10 6.87
C ILE A 164 -12.74 7.05 5.82
N ASN A 165 -12.02 8.11 5.46
CA ASN A 165 -12.50 9.16 4.55
C ASN A 165 -11.63 9.28 3.30
N GLN A 166 -12.25 9.65 2.18
CA GLN A 166 -11.54 10.09 0.97
C GLN A 166 -10.81 11.40 1.26
N GLN A 167 -9.48 11.35 1.28
CA GLN A 167 -8.60 12.52 1.41
C GLN A 167 -7.16 12.13 1.10
N THR A 168 -6.27 13.13 1.03
CA THR A 168 -4.83 12.90 1.08
C THR A 168 -4.38 12.81 2.53
N ASP A 169 -3.87 11.65 2.91
CA ASP A 169 -3.34 11.39 4.24
C ASP A 169 -1.83 11.63 4.27
N ASN A 170 -1.35 12.30 5.32
CA ASN A 170 0.07 12.60 5.53
C ASN A 170 0.56 11.87 6.79
N PHE A 171 1.49 10.95 6.61
CA PHE A 171 2.10 10.16 7.67
C PHE A 171 3.43 10.75 8.11
N THR A 172 3.67 10.76 9.41
CA THR A 172 5.00 11.01 9.98
C THR A 172 5.67 9.68 10.31
N VAL A 173 6.68 9.31 9.53
CA VAL A 173 7.50 8.11 9.71
C VAL A 173 8.57 8.41 10.76
N THR A 174 8.66 7.61 11.82
CA THR A 174 9.55 7.84 12.96
C THR A 174 10.42 6.62 13.22
N LEU A 175 11.74 6.82 13.29
CA LEU A 175 12.67 5.82 13.85
C LEU A 175 12.73 6.03 15.37
N MET A 176 12.19 5.06 16.12
CA MET A 176 12.03 5.20 17.57
C MET A 176 13.38 5.39 18.28
N GLY A 177 13.43 6.35 19.21
CA GLY A 177 14.63 6.64 20.00
C GLY A 177 15.71 7.49 19.31
N ARG A 178 15.50 7.90 18.05
CA ARG A 178 16.51 8.65 17.27
C ARG A 178 16.08 10.07 16.84
N GLY A 179 14.83 10.47 17.11
CA GLY A 179 14.34 11.85 16.90
C GLY A 179 14.19 12.29 15.43
N ALA A 180 14.66 11.51 14.47
CA ALA A 180 14.48 11.76 13.04
C ALA A 180 13.07 11.30 12.58
N SER A 181 12.38 12.16 11.85
CA SER A 181 11.11 11.84 11.21
C SER A 181 11.06 12.28 9.75
N CYS A 182 10.37 11.49 8.94
CA CYS A 182 10.10 11.77 7.52
C CYS A 182 8.60 11.89 7.29
N SER A 183 8.21 12.51 6.18
CA SER A 183 6.81 12.59 5.76
C SER A 183 6.58 11.70 4.55
N ALA A 184 5.48 10.97 4.55
CA ALA A 184 5.00 10.19 3.41
C ALA A 184 3.50 10.46 3.23
N SER A 185 3.03 10.59 1.99
CA SER A 185 1.63 10.92 1.72
C SER A 185 1.01 9.96 0.71
N THR A 186 -0.24 9.59 0.92
CA THR A 186 -1.03 8.80 -0.03
C THR A 186 -2.45 9.35 -0.11
N THR A 187 -3.14 9.08 -1.21
CA THR A 187 -4.53 9.52 -1.39
C THR A 187 -5.46 8.34 -1.24
N VAL A 188 -6.40 8.46 -0.30
CA VAL A 188 -7.52 7.53 -0.13
C VAL A 188 -8.62 7.90 -1.12
N THR A 189 -9.04 6.94 -1.93
CA THR A 189 -10.16 7.10 -2.87
C THR A 189 -11.44 6.49 -2.30
N ASN A 190 -12.60 6.96 -2.75
CA ASN A 190 -13.85 6.23 -2.53
C ASN A 190 -14.02 5.19 -3.63
N VAL A 191 -14.48 4.00 -3.25
CA VAL A 191 -15.03 3.01 -4.18
C VAL A 191 -16.53 2.95 -3.95
N PHE A 192 -17.29 3.06 -5.04
CA PHE A 192 -18.74 2.99 -4.99
C PHE A 192 -19.24 1.65 -5.51
N GLU A 193 -20.47 1.30 -5.12
CA GLU A 193 -21.12 0.03 -5.44
C GLU A 193 -21.36 -0.21 -6.93
N SER A 194 -21.44 0.85 -7.74
CA SER A 194 -21.77 0.75 -9.16
C SER A 194 -21.32 1.99 -9.94
N CYS A 195 -21.28 1.87 -11.28
CA CYS A 195 -21.11 3.01 -12.17
C CYS A 195 -22.19 4.08 -11.95
N LEU A 196 -23.42 3.68 -11.63
CA LEU A 196 -24.51 4.61 -11.33
C LEU A 196 -24.24 5.39 -10.03
N ALA A 197 -23.70 4.75 -9.00
CA ALA A 197 -23.32 5.42 -7.77
C ALA A 197 -22.19 6.44 -8.00
N TYR A 198 -21.17 6.10 -8.80
CA TYR A 198 -20.17 7.08 -9.25
C TYR A 198 -20.79 8.25 -10.00
N TYR A 199 -21.72 7.97 -10.93
CA TYR A 199 -22.41 9.01 -11.68
C TYR A 199 -23.23 9.93 -10.77
N ASN A 200 -23.95 9.38 -9.80
CA ASN A 200 -24.70 10.16 -8.81
C ASN A 200 -23.79 10.98 -7.89
N ALA A 201 -22.57 10.51 -7.62
CA ALA A 201 -21.52 11.25 -6.90
C ALA A 201 -20.83 12.34 -7.75
N GLY A 202 -21.19 12.47 -9.03
CA GLY A 202 -20.71 13.54 -9.91
C GLY A 202 -19.70 13.12 -10.98
N ALA A 203 -19.35 11.83 -11.09
CA ALA A 203 -18.50 11.34 -12.17
C ALA A 203 -19.18 11.51 -13.54
N ARG A 204 -18.47 12.01 -14.55
CA ARG A 204 -19.01 12.27 -15.90
C ARG A 204 -18.12 11.78 -17.05
N THR A 205 -16.97 11.20 -16.73
CA THR A 205 -16.00 10.74 -17.72
C THR A 205 -16.18 9.25 -17.94
N ASP A 206 -16.27 8.82 -19.20
CA ASP A 206 -16.28 7.40 -19.53
C ASP A 206 -14.91 6.78 -19.25
N GLY A 207 -14.88 5.53 -18.78
CA GLY A 207 -13.62 4.85 -18.53
C GLY A 207 -13.75 3.65 -17.61
N VAL A 208 -12.60 3.12 -17.21
CA VAL A 208 -12.54 2.04 -16.23
C VAL A 208 -12.61 2.62 -14.82
N TYR A 209 -13.50 2.07 -14.01
CA TYR A 209 -13.67 2.39 -12.60
C TYR A 209 -13.60 1.08 -11.79
N THR A 210 -13.07 1.16 -10.58
CA THR A 210 -13.22 0.09 -9.60
C THR A 210 -14.57 0.24 -8.91
N ILE A 211 -15.40 -0.82 -8.92
CA ILE A 211 -16.67 -0.88 -8.18
C ILE A 211 -16.61 -1.95 -7.09
N ASP A 212 -17.42 -1.77 -6.05
CA ASP A 212 -17.52 -2.71 -4.94
C ASP A 212 -19.00 -2.92 -4.54
N PRO A 213 -19.72 -3.79 -5.26
CA PRO A 213 -21.18 -3.86 -5.14
C PRO A 213 -21.71 -4.29 -3.77
N ASP A 214 -20.95 -5.06 -2.99
CA ASP A 214 -21.30 -5.43 -1.60
C ASP A 214 -20.56 -4.59 -0.55
N GLY A 215 -19.70 -3.66 -0.97
CA GLY A 215 -18.95 -2.76 -0.10
C GLY A 215 -18.04 -3.52 0.86
N ALA A 216 -18.22 -3.32 2.17
CA ALA A 216 -17.45 -4.06 3.18
C ALA A 216 -17.85 -5.56 3.32
N GLY A 217 -18.51 -6.12 2.31
CA GLY A 217 -18.92 -7.51 2.22
C GLY A 217 -17.75 -8.46 1.97
N SER A 218 -18.08 -9.68 1.55
CA SER A 218 -17.08 -10.75 1.36
C SER A 218 -16.47 -10.77 -0.04
N ASN A 219 -17.14 -10.17 -1.02
CA ASN A 219 -16.65 -10.17 -2.38
C ASN A 219 -15.62 -9.05 -2.54
N PRO A 220 -14.53 -9.30 -3.28
CA PRO A 220 -13.56 -8.25 -3.57
C PRO A 220 -14.14 -7.27 -4.61
N SER A 221 -13.77 -6.00 -4.46
CA SER A 221 -13.96 -4.99 -5.51
C SER A 221 -13.26 -5.39 -6.82
N TYR A 222 -13.74 -4.86 -7.94
CA TYR A 222 -13.21 -5.17 -9.27
C TYR A 222 -13.43 -4.03 -10.26
N ASP A 223 -12.64 -4.05 -11.32
CA ASP A 223 -12.72 -3.04 -12.38
C ASP A 223 -13.83 -3.37 -13.39
N CYS A 224 -14.58 -2.34 -13.78
CA CYS A 224 -15.56 -2.38 -14.85
C CYS A 224 -15.47 -1.12 -15.71
N TYR A 225 -15.98 -1.17 -16.94
CA TYR A 225 -16.09 0.03 -17.77
C TYR A 225 -17.42 0.72 -17.47
N CYS A 226 -17.34 1.98 -17.07
CA CYS A 226 -18.48 2.84 -16.86
C CYS A 226 -18.68 3.77 -18.06
N ASP A 227 -19.88 3.73 -18.64
CA ASP A 227 -20.36 4.75 -19.57
C ASP A 227 -21.19 5.78 -18.78
N MET A 228 -20.61 6.97 -18.66
CA MET A 228 -21.12 8.11 -17.91
C MET A 228 -21.78 9.16 -18.82
N THR A 229 -21.70 9.02 -20.15
CA THR A 229 -22.12 10.05 -21.09
C THR A 229 -23.41 9.72 -21.82
N ASN A 230 -23.65 8.45 -22.16
CA ASN A 230 -24.76 8.05 -23.03
C ASN A 230 -25.99 7.62 -22.21
N ASP A 231 -27.18 7.91 -22.73
CA ASP A 231 -28.48 7.47 -22.18
C ASP A 231 -28.63 7.71 -20.67
N GLY A 232 -28.22 8.90 -20.21
CA GLY A 232 -28.31 9.32 -18.81
C GLY A 232 -27.14 8.89 -17.92
N GLY A 233 -26.15 8.16 -18.45
CA GLY A 233 -24.92 7.79 -17.75
C GLY A 233 -25.10 6.75 -16.64
N GLY A 234 -23.99 6.40 -15.99
CA GLY A 234 -23.97 5.44 -14.89
C GLY A 234 -24.10 3.97 -15.32
N TRP A 235 -23.80 3.66 -16.58
CA TRP A 235 -23.94 2.33 -17.15
C TRP A 235 -22.69 1.47 -16.92
N THR A 236 -22.87 0.30 -16.30
CA THR A 236 -21.81 -0.71 -16.13
C THR A 236 -21.78 -1.63 -17.35
N LEU A 237 -20.67 -1.68 -18.09
CA LEU A 237 -20.47 -2.67 -19.14
C LEU A 237 -20.33 -4.06 -18.51
N VAL A 238 -21.19 -4.99 -18.91
CA VAL A 238 -21.16 -6.38 -18.40
C VAL A 238 -20.79 -7.39 -19.47
N PHE A 239 -20.91 -7.03 -20.74
CA PHE A 239 -20.53 -7.89 -21.86
C PHE A 239 -20.16 -7.06 -23.09
N ALA A 240 -19.10 -7.46 -23.77
CA ALA A 240 -18.74 -6.97 -25.09
C ALA A 240 -18.22 -8.11 -25.97
N HIS A 241 -18.67 -8.16 -27.21
CA HIS A 241 -18.21 -9.12 -28.19
C HIS A 241 -17.97 -8.43 -29.53
N ASN A 242 -16.75 -8.56 -30.04
CA ASN A 242 -16.29 -8.20 -31.36
C ASN A 242 -15.74 -9.45 -32.06
N THR A 243 -16.28 -9.77 -33.23
CA THR A 243 -15.89 -10.93 -34.06
C THR A 243 -14.41 -10.92 -34.45
N ALA A 244 -13.71 -9.77 -34.39
CA ALA A 244 -12.26 -9.70 -34.56
C ALA A 244 -11.48 -10.54 -33.53
N GLY A 245 -12.05 -10.80 -32.35
CA GLY A 245 -11.49 -11.72 -31.34
C GLY A 245 -12.01 -13.16 -31.45
N GLY A 246 -12.73 -13.49 -32.52
CA GLY A 246 -13.40 -14.78 -32.69
C GLY A 246 -14.72 -14.89 -31.91
N TYR A 247 -15.27 -16.09 -31.90
CA TYR A 247 -16.49 -16.45 -31.16
C TYR A 247 -16.14 -17.01 -29.78
N PHE A 248 -17.14 -17.13 -28.90
CA PHE A 248 -16.97 -17.84 -27.62
C PHE A 248 -16.96 -19.36 -27.88
N SER A 249 -16.27 -20.11 -27.03
CA SER A 249 -16.18 -21.57 -27.16
C SER A 249 -17.43 -22.28 -26.63
N ASN A 250 -18.09 -21.67 -25.64
CA ASN A 250 -19.28 -22.18 -24.96
C ASN A 250 -19.89 -21.10 -24.04
N ASP A 251 -21.04 -21.43 -23.45
CA ASP A 251 -21.76 -20.58 -22.49
C ASP A 251 -20.95 -20.25 -21.24
N SER A 252 -20.08 -21.15 -20.77
CA SER A 252 -19.23 -20.88 -19.60
C SER A 252 -18.21 -19.78 -19.90
N GLU A 253 -17.59 -19.79 -21.08
CA GLU A 253 -16.70 -18.71 -21.52
C GLU A 253 -17.51 -17.43 -21.76
N ALA A 254 -18.70 -17.52 -22.36
CA ALA A 254 -19.54 -16.35 -22.55
C ALA A 254 -20.02 -15.74 -21.23
N ASN A 255 -20.17 -16.53 -20.17
CA ASN A 255 -20.60 -16.06 -18.86
C ASN A 255 -19.51 -15.26 -18.11
N GLU A 256 -18.23 -15.61 -18.31
CA GLU A 256 -17.11 -14.90 -17.68
C GLU A 256 -15.83 -15.03 -18.53
N PHE A 257 -15.32 -13.89 -19.02
CA PHE A 257 -14.12 -13.86 -19.87
C PHE A 257 -13.41 -12.51 -19.84
N ASN A 258 -12.08 -12.52 -19.81
CA ASN A 258 -11.24 -11.31 -19.82
C ASN A 258 -11.63 -10.27 -18.76
N VAL A 259 -12.02 -10.72 -17.55
CA VAL A 259 -12.53 -9.86 -16.48
C VAL A 259 -11.56 -8.75 -16.05
N ALA A 260 -10.25 -8.94 -16.26
CA ALA A 260 -9.20 -7.96 -15.96
C ALA A 260 -8.98 -6.92 -17.08
N SER A 261 -9.81 -6.90 -18.14
CA SER A 261 -9.69 -5.96 -19.26
C SER A 261 -11.04 -5.40 -19.71
N PRO A 262 -11.79 -4.75 -18.80
CA PRO A 262 -13.05 -4.10 -19.15
C PRO A 262 -12.82 -2.97 -20.16
N GLY A 263 -13.64 -2.90 -21.21
CA GLY A 263 -13.56 -1.80 -22.16
C GLY A 263 -14.29 -2.04 -23.47
N LEU A 264 -14.62 -0.94 -24.15
CA LEU A 264 -15.35 -0.95 -25.43
C LEU A 264 -14.48 -1.42 -26.62
N SER A 265 -13.16 -1.39 -26.47
CA SER A 265 -12.19 -1.89 -27.46
C SER A 265 -11.74 -3.32 -27.20
N THR A 266 -12.11 -3.91 -26.06
CA THR A 266 -11.77 -5.31 -25.74
C THR A 266 -12.60 -6.23 -26.64
N ASN A 267 -11.94 -7.13 -27.37
CA ASN A 267 -12.64 -7.93 -28.37
C ASN A 267 -13.67 -8.89 -27.76
N LYS A 268 -13.37 -9.49 -26.60
CA LYS A 268 -14.32 -10.29 -25.84
C LYS A 268 -14.15 -9.93 -24.37
N TYR A 269 -15.23 -9.56 -23.73
CA TYR A 269 -15.29 -9.24 -22.31
C TYR A 269 -16.64 -9.71 -21.77
N SER A 270 -16.63 -10.37 -20.61
CA SER A 270 -17.85 -10.77 -19.94
C SER A 270 -17.65 -10.87 -18.44
N ILE A 271 -18.56 -10.24 -17.71
CA ILE A 271 -18.80 -10.43 -16.27
C ILE A 271 -20.28 -10.77 -16.05
N LEU A 272 -20.91 -11.49 -16.99
CA LEU A 272 -22.31 -11.90 -16.86
C LEU A 272 -22.55 -12.76 -15.61
N SER A 273 -21.55 -13.49 -15.14
CA SER A 273 -21.53 -14.18 -13.84
C SER A 273 -21.88 -13.25 -12.66
N LYS A 274 -21.55 -11.96 -12.77
CA LYS A 274 -21.72 -10.94 -11.72
C LYS A 274 -23.01 -10.13 -11.82
N LEU A 275 -23.93 -10.48 -12.72
CA LEU A 275 -25.17 -9.72 -12.91
C LEU A 275 -25.99 -9.52 -11.63
N ASP A 276 -25.93 -10.45 -10.67
CA ASP A 276 -26.62 -10.29 -9.38
C ASP A 276 -25.99 -9.26 -8.45
N GLU A 277 -24.70 -8.96 -8.64
CA GLU A 277 -23.98 -7.95 -7.89
C GLU A 277 -24.30 -6.54 -8.41
N VAL A 278 -24.49 -6.39 -9.73
CA VAL A 278 -24.60 -5.08 -10.40
C VAL A 278 -26.03 -4.70 -10.81
N LYS A 279 -27.03 -5.46 -10.37
CA LYS A 279 -28.46 -5.12 -10.61
C LYS A 279 -29.01 -4.22 -9.53
N SER A 280 -30.03 -3.46 -9.87
CA SER A 280 -30.83 -2.72 -8.88
C SER A 280 -31.74 -3.65 -8.06
N ALA A 281 -32.26 -3.15 -6.93
CA ALA A 281 -33.28 -3.85 -6.15
C ALA A 281 -34.58 -4.12 -6.95
N ALA A 282 -34.85 -3.37 -8.02
CA ALA A 282 -36.02 -3.53 -8.88
C ALA A 282 -35.82 -4.57 -10.00
N GLY A 283 -34.62 -5.12 -10.17
CA GLY A 283 -34.23 -5.99 -11.27
C GLY A 283 -33.15 -5.37 -12.16
N TYR A 284 -33.06 -5.86 -13.39
CA TYR A 284 -32.06 -5.40 -14.36
C TYR A 284 -32.62 -4.25 -15.19
N GLU A 285 -31.91 -3.13 -15.28
CA GLU A 285 -32.07 -2.13 -16.34
C GLU A 285 -30.96 -2.36 -17.37
N PHE A 286 -31.30 -2.86 -18.55
CA PHE A 286 -30.32 -3.21 -19.58
C PHE A 286 -30.31 -2.20 -20.72
N ARG A 287 -29.12 -2.03 -21.28
CA ARG A 287 -28.91 -1.36 -22.56
C ARG A 287 -28.05 -2.21 -23.48
N LEU A 288 -28.65 -2.65 -24.58
CA LEU A 288 -28.02 -3.43 -25.64
C LEU A 288 -27.73 -2.53 -26.83
N HIS A 289 -26.45 -2.30 -27.11
CA HIS A 289 -26.00 -1.41 -28.17
C HIS A 289 -25.23 -2.16 -29.26
N TYR A 290 -25.53 -1.83 -30.51
CA TYR A 290 -24.82 -2.29 -31.70
C TYR A 290 -24.10 -1.13 -32.37
N PRO A 291 -22.80 -0.91 -32.09
CA PRO A 291 -22.06 0.23 -32.61
C PRO A 291 -22.12 0.37 -34.13
N THR A 292 -22.06 -0.76 -34.85
CA THR A 292 -22.04 -0.83 -36.32
C THR A 292 -23.34 -0.36 -36.96
N LEU A 293 -24.46 -0.54 -36.26
CA LEU A 293 -25.77 -0.07 -36.71
C LEU A 293 -26.16 1.27 -36.08
N ASN A 294 -25.45 1.69 -35.03
CA ASN A 294 -25.84 2.77 -34.14
C ASN A 294 -27.29 2.62 -33.64
N LEU A 295 -27.66 1.41 -33.23
CA LEU A 295 -28.99 1.09 -32.70
C LEU A 295 -28.89 0.56 -31.28
N THR A 296 -29.87 0.91 -30.46
CA THR A 296 -29.91 0.56 -29.04
C THR A 296 -31.30 0.08 -28.63
N ASN A 297 -31.35 -1.02 -27.87
CA ASN A 297 -32.52 -1.37 -27.07
C ASN A 297 -32.20 -1.09 -25.60
N HIS A 298 -33.08 -0.37 -24.93
CA HIS A 298 -33.03 -0.03 -23.51
C HIS A 298 -34.36 -0.44 -22.86
N TRP A 299 -34.29 -1.32 -21.87
CA TRP A 299 -35.46 -1.89 -21.21
C TRP A 299 -35.09 -2.32 -19.79
N SER A 300 -36.09 -2.67 -18.99
CA SER A 300 -35.88 -3.41 -17.75
C SER A 300 -36.52 -4.79 -17.79
N GLN A 301 -35.98 -5.74 -17.01
CA GLN A 301 -36.56 -7.06 -16.78
C GLN A 301 -36.25 -7.55 -15.37
N THR A 302 -37.13 -8.40 -14.81
CA THR A 302 -36.86 -9.09 -13.52
C THR A 302 -36.40 -10.53 -13.72
N PHE A 303 -36.68 -11.10 -14.88
CA PHE A 303 -36.17 -12.40 -15.29
C PHE A 303 -34.63 -12.37 -15.38
N ASP A 304 -33.94 -13.28 -14.69
CA ASP A 304 -32.49 -13.47 -14.87
C ASP A 304 -32.26 -14.17 -16.21
N PRO A 305 -31.61 -13.52 -17.19
CA PRO A 305 -31.43 -14.12 -18.51
C PRO A 305 -30.59 -15.40 -18.46
N ARG A 306 -29.82 -15.66 -17.40
CA ARG A 306 -28.98 -16.86 -17.26
C ARG A 306 -29.73 -18.05 -16.68
N SER A 307 -30.94 -17.85 -16.17
CA SER A 307 -31.69 -18.86 -15.40
C SER A 307 -32.38 -19.93 -16.26
N GLY A 308 -32.37 -19.76 -17.58
CA GLY A 308 -32.96 -20.67 -18.56
C GLY A 308 -33.76 -19.94 -19.63
N ALA A 309 -34.34 -20.69 -20.56
CA ALA A 309 -35.29 -20.15 -21.52
C ALA A 309 -36.57 -19.69 -20.81
N SER A 310 -37.13 -18.56 -21.22
CA SER A 310 -38.36 -18.02 -20.66
C SER A 310 -39.57 -18.82 -21.11
N SER A 311 -40.54 -18.97 -20.22
CA SER A 311 -41.84 -19.59 -20.55
C SER A 311 -42.85 -18.58 -21.12
N THR A 312 -42.51 -17.29 -21.15
CA THR A 312 -43.35 -16.20 -21.66
C THR A 312 -42.59 -15.39 -22.69
N SER A 313 -43.29 -14.73 -23.61
CA SER A 313 -42.72 -13.74 -24.53
C SER A 313 -43.61 -12.49 -24.48
N PRO A 314 -43.09 -11.33 -24.02
CA PRO A 314 -41.72 -11.07 -23.56
C PRO A 314 -41.37 -11.76 -22.23
N VAL A 315 -40.10 -11.68 -21.80
CA VAL A 315 -39.65 -12.27 -20.52
C VAL A 315 -40.37 -11.61 -19.32
N THR A 316 -40.44 -12.33 -18.20
CA THR A 316 -41.05 -11.81 -16.97
C THR A 316 -40.43 -10.48 -16.54
N GLY A 317 -41.30 -9.51 -16.23
CA GLY A 317 -40.92 -8.18 -15.79
C GLY A 317 -40.39 -7.27 -16.90
N TYR A 318 -40.44 -7.70 -18.16
CA TYR A 318 -40.06 -6.85 -19.29
C TYR A 318 -40.85 -5.54 -19.32
N THR A 319 -40.14 -4.42 -19.31
CA THR A 319 -40.69 -3.08 -19.49
C THR A 319 -39.85 -2.30 -20.50
N PRO A 320 -40.39 -1.92 -21.67
CA PRO A 320 -39.63 -1.15 -22.66
C PRO A 320 -39.40 0.27 -22.15
N ILE A 321 -38.19 0.80 -22.34
CA ILE A 321 -37.85 2.20 -22.04
C ILE A 321 -37.60 2.97 -23.34
N ASN A 322 -36.67 2.48 -24.17
CA ASN A 322 -36.44 2.98 -25.52
C ASN A 322 -35.95 1.84 -26.42
N ILE A 323 -36.75 1.44 -27.40
CA ILE A 323 -36.51 0.24 -28.22
C ILE A 323 -36.36 0.65 -29.68
N SER A 324 -35.14 0.55 -30.22
CA SER A 324 -34.87 0.83 -31.63
C SER A 324 -35.17 -0.37 -32.54
N MET A 325 -35.21 -1.59 -31.98
CA MET A 325 -35.35 -2.83 -32.74
C MET A 325 -36.38 -3.75 -32.07
N THR A 326 -37.48 -4.05 -32.77
CA THR A 326 -38.59 -4.91 -32.30
C THR A 326 -38.81 -6.15 -33.16
N ASN A 327 -38.07 -6.32 -34.25
CA ASN A 327 -38.24 -7.45 -35.16
C ASN A 327 -37.68 -8.75 -34.55
N ASN A 328 -37.92 -9.87 -35.23
CA ASN A 328 -37.47 -11.21 -34.81
C ASN A 328 -37.86 -11.58 -33.38
N GLY A 329 -39.05 -11.19 -32.92
CA GLY A 329 -39.56 -11.63 -31.63
C GLY A 329 -38.85 -11.04 -30.42
N TRP A 330 -38.26 -9.85 -30.53
CA TRP A 330 -37.64 -9.15 -29.41
C TRP A 330 -38.57 -9.07 -28.18
N GLY A 331 -38.08 -9.48 -27.02
CA GLY A 331 -38.86 -9.48 -25.77
C GLY A 331 -38.05 -9.37 -24.48
N GLY A 332 -36.81 -8.87 -24.54
CA GLY A 332 -35.83 -8.96 -23.45
C GLY A 332 -34.90 -10.17 -23.61
N LEU A 333 -33.95 -10.35 -22.69
CA LEU A 333 -32.94 -11.40 -22.79
C LEU A 333 -33.35 -12.67 -22.02
N GLU A 334 -33.08 -13.82 -22.63
CA GLU A 334 -33.19 -15.14 -22.02
C GLU A 334 -31.99 -16.03 -22.38
N SER A 335 -31.88 -17.20 -21.74
CA SER A 335 -30.89 -18.19 -22.11
C SER A 335 -31.34 -18.89 -23.39
N SER A 336 -30.46 -18.90 -24.39
CA SER A 336 -30.79 -19.42 -25.72
C SER A 336 -30.83 -20.94 -25.78
N GLY A 337 -29.90 -21.60 -25.08
CA GLY A 337 -29.69 -23.05 -25.19
C GLY A 337 -29.22 -23.51 -26.58
N GLY A 338 -28.58 -22.63 -27.35
CA GLY A 338 -28.27 -22.84 -28.76
C GLY A 338 -26.92 -22.27 -29.22
N ASN A 339 -26.92 -21.47 -30.29
CA ASN A 339 -25.70 -20.94 -30.92
C ASN A 339 -25.13 -19.68 -30.23
N THR A 340 -25.72 -19.28 -29.12
CA THR A 340 -25.31 -18.13 -28.29
C THR A 340 -25.70 -18.43 -26.86
N TYR A 341 -25.07 -17.76 -25.90
CA TYR A 341 -25.41 -17.94 -24.50
C TYR A 341 -26.78 -17.33 -24.17
N LEU A 342 -26.94 -16.04 -24.44
CA LEU A 342 -28.21 -15.32 -24.27
C LEU A 342 -28.66 -14.76 -25.62
N ASP A 343 -29.96 -14.61 -25.78
CA ASP A 343 -30.55 -13.97 -26.96
C ASP A 343 -31.84 -13.22 -26.61
N GLY A 344 -32.30 -12.40 -27.55
CA GLY A 344 -33.47 -11.56 -27.39
C GLY A 344 -34.74 -12.08 -28.08
N THR A 345 -34.66 -13.20 -28.78
CA THR A 345 -35.77 -13.82 -29.52
C THR A 345 -36.54 -14.75 -28.59
N VAL A 346 -37.25 -14.14 -27.66
CA VAL A 346 -37.78 -14.84 -26.47
C VAL A 346 -38.73 -15.98 -26.82
N ASN A 347 -38.56 -17.11 -26.13
CA ASN A 347 -39.34 -18.34 -26.22
C ASN A 347 -39.35 -18.89 -27.66
N SER A 348 -38.18 -18.93 -28.29
CA SER A 348 -37.99 -19.37 -29.68
C SER A 348 -36.71 -20.19 -29.84
N GLY A 349 -36.58 -20.90 -30.96
CA GLY A 349 -35.32 -21.54 -31.37
C GLY A 349 -34.41 -20.63 -32.21
N ASN A 350 -34.85 -19.41 -32.52
CA ASN A 350 -34.02 -18.40 -33.16
C ASN A 350 -33.17 -17.68 -32.10
N TRP A 351 -32.05 -17.09 -32.52
CA TRP A 351 -31.04 -16.56 -31.61
C TRP A 351 -30.59 -15.15 -31.98
N PHE A 352 -31.55 -14.30 -32.40
CA PHE A 352 -31.29 -12.90 -32.70
C PHE A 352 -31.04 -12.11 -31.42
N TYR A 353 -30.38 -10.97 -31.57
CA TYR A 353 -29.89 -10.15 -30.46
C TYR A 353 -28.88 -10.90 -29.58
N SER A 354 -28.00 -11.67 -30.23
CA SER A 354 -27.09 -12.59 -29.56
C SER A 354 -26.13 -11.89 -28.60
N ILE A 355 -25.99 -12.49 -27.43
CA ILE A 355 -24.98 -12.22 -26.41
C ILE A 355 -24.24 -13.53 -26.14
N GLY A 356 -22.98 -13.59 -26.56
CA GLY A 356 -22.15 -14.77 -26.39
C GLY A 356 -22.26 -15.78 -27.54
N SER A 357 -22.32 -15.30 -28.79
CA SER A 357 -22.32 -16.20 -29.97
C SER A 357 -21.14 -17.17 -29.93
N VAL A 358 -21.43 -18.46 -30.14
CA VAL A 358 -20.40 -19.51 -30.32
C VAL A 358 -20.12 -19.83 -31.79
N ASN A 359 -21.04 -19.46 -32.68
CA ASN A 359 -20.94 -19.68 -34.12
C ASN A 359 -21.22 -18.40 -34.91
N SER A 360 -20.83 -18.37 -36.19
CA SER A 360 -21.15 -17.28 -37.10
C SER A 360 -22.57 -17.37 -37.63
N TRP A 361 -23.27 -16.23 -37.70
CA TRP A 361 -24.52 -16.06 -38.42
C TRP A 361 -24.33 -15.10 -39.58
N ASN A 362 -24.39 -15.61 -40.82
CA ASN A 362 -24.18 -14.82 -42.04
C ASN A 362 -22.91 -13.95 -42.01
N GLY A 363 -21.82 -14.47 -41.42
CA GLY A 363 -20.54 -13.77 -41.31
C GLY A 363 -20.39 -12.84 -40.10
N GLY A 364 -21.38 -12.75 -39.21
CA GLY A 364 -21.33 -11.90 -38.03
C GLY A 364 -22.09 -12.47 -36.83
N LEU A 365 -22.47 -11.58 -35.91
CA LEU A 365 -23.37 -11.81 -34.80
C LEU A 365 -24.79 -11.44 -35.27
N PRO A 366 -25.83 -12.23 -34.97
CA PRO A 366 -27.20 -11.88 -35.35
C PRO A 366 -27.74 -10.75 -34.46
N SER A 367 -28.03 -9.57 -35.05
CA SER A 367 -28.75 -8.47 -34.40
C SER A 367 -30.24 -8.50 -34.77
N ASN A 368 -30.76 -7.51 -35.50
CA ASN A 368 -32.15 -7.35 -35.91
C ASN A 368 -32.42 -7.88 -37.35
N SER A 369 -32.02 -9.12 -37.65
CA SER A 369 -31.85 -9.67 -39.03
C SER A 369 -30.63 -9.15 -39.79
N THR A 370 -29.76 -8.38 -39.15
CA THR A 370 -28.52 -7.87 -39.76
C THR A 370 -27.32 -8.51 -39.07
N PRO A 371 -26.33 -9.06 -39.81
CA PRO A 371 -25.09 -9.51 -39.21
C PRO A 371 -24.26 -8.28 -38.79
N VAL A 372 -23.77 -8.28 -37.56
CA VAL A 372 -22.90 -7.23 -37.02
C VAL A 372 -21.59 -7.83 -36.54
N ASP A 373 -20.54 -7.05 -36.52
CA ASP A 373 -19.24 -7.46 -35.98
C ASP A 373 -19.14 -7.22 -34.47
N ARG A 374 -20.00 -6.37 -33.88
CA ARG A 374 -19.90 -5.96 -32.48
C ARG A 374 -21.24 -5.79 -31.76
N VAL A 375 -21.28 -6.20 -30.49
CA VAL A 375 -22.39 -5.96 -29.54
C VAL A 375 -21.84 -5.63 -28.15
N GLN A 376 -22.54 -4.76 -27.43
CA GLN A 376 -22.23 -4.35 -26.06
C GLN A 376 -23.49 -4.36 -25.20
N LEU A 377 -23.42 -5.00 -24.04
CA LEU A 377 -24.50 -5.02 -23.06
C LEU A 377 -24.03 -4.30 -21.79
N PHE A 378 -24.86 -3.36 -21.36
CA PHE A 378 -24.67 -2.60 -20.13
C PHE A 378 -25.84 -2.86 -19.19
N VAL A 379 -25.59 -2.73 -17.89
CA VAL A 379 -26.58 -2.78 -16.82
C VAL A 379 -26.40 -1.59 -15.87
N ARG A 380 -27.48 -1.15 -15.23
CA ARG A 380 -27.42 -0.25 -14.07
C ARG A 380 -28.56 -0.47 -13.09
#